data_AF-A0A7V6XJJ7-F1
#
_entry.id   AF-A0A7V6XJJ7-F1
#
_cell.length_a   1.000
_cell.length_b   1.000
_cell.length_c   1.000
_cell.angle_alpha   90.00
_cell.angle_beta   90.00
_cell.angle_gamma   90.00
#
_symmetry.space_group_name_H-M   'P 1'
#
loop_
_entity.id
_entity.type
_entity.pdbx_description
1 polymer ?
#
loop_
_entity_poly.entity_id
_entity_poly.type
_entity_poly.pdbx_seq_one_letter_code
_entity_poly.pdbx_strand_id
1 'polypeptide(L)'
;MGQKADYEGKGKIEIFIEINLLYDFYGKLLTNRQSEFIELYYNHDLSLGEIAEQYDISRQGVYDTIKRAENSLRKYEDKLKLIKRFEVKNSKLQQIYDRLTFLEKRIYGNEDFDLTYEINNIKKHISELI
;
A
#
# COMPACT_ATOMS: atom_id res chain seq x y z
N MET A 1 3.25 11.12 -25.25
CA MET A 1 4.66 11.27 -24.84
C MET A 1 4.66 11.92 -23.47
N GLY A 2 5.06 11.19 -22.43
CA GLY A 2 5.07 11.69 -21.05
C GLY A 2 4.76 10.57 -20.07
N GLN A 3 5.80 9.83 -19.66
CA GLN A 3 5.88 8.99 -18.44
C GLN A 3 7.16 8.12 -18.43
N LYS A 4 8.29 8.64 -18.92
CA LYS A 4 9.59 7.95 -18.86
C LYS A 4 10.60 8.59 -17.90
N ALA A 5 10.26 9.69 -17.23
CA ALA A 5 11.25 10.52 -16.55
C ALA A 5 11.31 10.39 -15.01
N ASP A 6 10.40 9.67 -14.34
CA ASP A 6 10.27 9.78 -12.88
C ASP A 6 10.87 8.61 -12.07
N TYR A 7 11.62 7.69 -12.68
CA TYR A 7 12.03 6.44 -12.03
C TYR A 7 13.54 6.14 -12.01
N GLU A 8 14.40 7.01 -12.55
CA GLU A 8 15.85 6.73 -12.66
C GLU A 8 16.65 6.95 -11.36
N GLY A 9 16.00 7.21 -10.22
CA GLY A 9 16.69 7.50 -8.94
C GLY A 9 16.19 6.79 -7.69
N LYS A 10 15.21 5.87 -7.78
CA LYS A 10 14.63 5.25 -6.57
C LYS A 10 15.60 4.26 -5.93
N GLY A 11 15.80 4.39 -4.62
CA GLY A 11 16.61 3.45 -3.84
C GLY A 11 15.99 2.04 -3.81
N LYS A 12 16.81 0.99 -3.64
CA LYS A 12 16.32 -0.40 -3.54
C LYS A 12 15.20 -0.57 -2.51
N ILE A 13 15.29 0.14 -1.39
CA ILE A 13 14.29 0.12 -0.30
C ILE A 13 12.96 0.74 -0.75
N GLU A 14 13.00 1.84 -1.49
CA GLU A 14 11.78 2.50 -1.98
C GLU A 14 11.02 1.61 -2.96
N ILE A 15 11.75 0.93 -3.85
CA ILE A 15 11.15 -0.02 -4.80
C ILE A 15 10.53 -1.20 -4.03
N PHE A 16 11.23 -1.71 -3.01
CA PHE A 16 10.71 -2.79 -2.18
C PHE A 16 9.38 -2.42 -1.51
N ILE A 17 9.32 -1.24 -0.87
CA ILE A 17 8.10 -0.75 -0.22
C ILE A 17 6.98 -0.54 -1.24
N GLU A 18 7.29 0.07 -2.39
CA GLU A 18 6.34 0.32 -3.46
C GLU A 18 5.71 -0.98 -3.98
N ILE A 19 6.52 -2.01 -4.27
CA ILE A 19 6.03 -3.26 -4.84
C ILE A 19 5.22 -4.05 -3.82
N ASN A 20 5.63 -4.10 -2.56
CA ASN A 20 4.84 -4.77 -1.51
C ASN A 20 3.45 -4.12 -1.36
N LEU A 21 3.40 -2.79 -1.27
CA LEU A 21 2.12 -2.07 -1.21
C LEU A 21 1.25 -2.33 -2.43
N LEU A 22 1.84 -2.31 -3.64
CA LEU A 22 1.10 -2.65 -4.85
C LEU A 22 0.60 -4.10 -4.86
N TYR A 23 1.40 -5.03 -4.35
CA TYR A 23 1.04 -6.45 -4.29
C TYR A 23 -0.12 -6.70 -3.32
N ASP A 24 -0.18 -6.01 -2.19
CA ASP A 24 -1.31 -6.11 -1.25
C ASP A 24 -2.65 -5.72 -1.91
N PHE A 25 -2.62 -4.71 -2.79
CA PHE A 25 -3.82 -4.23 -3.47
C PHE A 25 -4.15 -5.01 -4.75
N TYR A 26 -3.14 -5.48 -5.48
CA TYR A 26 -3.30 -5.97 -6.85
C TYR A 26 -2.73 -7.37 -7.11
N GLY A 27 -2.11 -8.01 -6.12
CA GLY A 27 -1.45 -9.32 -6.28
C GLY A 27 -2.37 -10.40 -6.85
N LYS A 28 -3.65 -10.40 -6.44
CA LYS A 28 -4.67 -11.32 -6.97
C LYS A 28 -5.00 -11.15 -8.46
N LEU A 29 -4.57 -10.06 -9.09
CA LEU A 29 -4.75 -9.82 -10.52
C LEU A 29 -3.57 -10.33 -11.35
N LEU A 30 -2.45 -10.69 -10.71
CA LEU A 30 -1.31 -11.30 -11.37
C LEU A 30 -1.63 -12.74 -11.77
N THR A 31 -0.90 -13.24 -12.77
CA THR A 31 -0.91 -14.68 -13.03
C THR A 31 -0.28 -15.42 -11.85
N ASN A 32 -0.67 -16.69 -11.63
CA ASN A 32 -0.12 -17.51 -10.54
C ASN A 32 1.41 -17.46 -10.48
N ARG A 33 2.09 -17.63 -11.63
CA ARG A 33 3.56 -17.62 -11.72
C ARG A 33 4.19 -16.27 -11.38
N GLN A 34 3.53 -15.17 -11.73
CA GLN A 34 3.99 -13.82 -11.35
C GLN A 34 3.81 -13.58 -9.85
N SER A 35 2.66 -13.97 -9.30
CA SER A 35 2.35 -13.84 -7.87
C SER A 35 3.33 -14.63 -7.03
N GLU A 36 3.54 -15.90 -7.38
CA GLU A 36 4.45 -16.82 -6.69
C GLU A 36 5.89 -16.29 -6.69
N PHE A 37 6.40 -15.79 -7.82
CA PHE A 37 7.76 -15.27 -7.87
C PHE A 37 7.93 -13.95 -7.12
N ILE A 38 6.89 -13.10 -7.09
CA ILE A 38 6.89 -11.90 -6.24
C ILE A 38 6.92 -12.30 -4.76
N GLU A 39 6.10 -13.26 -4.34
CA GLU A 39 6.04 -13.74 -2.96
C GLU A 39 7.37 -14.36 -2.51
N LEU A 40 7.97 -15.23 -3.32
CA LEU A 40 9.28 -15.81 -3.01
C LEU A 40 10.37 -14.74 -2.89
N TYR A 41 10.38 -13.75 -3.77
CA TYR A 41 11.42 -12.73 -3.80
C TYR A 41 11.25 -11.63 -2.74
N TYR A 42 10.03 -11.12 -2.55
CA TYR A 42 9.74 -9.98 -1.68
C TYR A 42 9.31 -10.38 -0.26
N ASN A 43 8.69 -11.54 -0.06
CA ASN A 43 8.17 -11.96 1.25
C ASN A 43 9.01 -13.07 1.91
N HIS A 44 9.67 -13.92 1.11
CA HIS A 44 10.49 -15.03 1.62
C HIS A 44 12.00 -14.79 1.46
N ASP A 45 12.42 -13.62 0.96
CA ASP A 45 13.82 -13.24 0.77
C ASP A 45 14.66 -14.19 -0.11
N LEU A 46 14.03 -15.00 -0.97
CA LEU A 46 14.77 -15.84 -1.92
C LEU A 46 15.45 -14.98 -2.98
N SER A 47 16.70 -15.29 -3.28
CA SER A 47 17.42 -14.73 -4.41
C SER A 47 16.89 -15.28 -5.74
N LEU A 48 17.16 -14.54 -6.83
CA LEU A 48 16.86 -15.00 -8.19
C LEU A 48 17.52 -16.35 -8.54
N GLY A 49 18.63 -16.70 -7.87
CA GLY A 49 19.30 -17.99 -8.05
C GLY A 49 18.53 -19.13 -7.41
N GLU A 50 18.11 -18.96 -6.16
CA GLU A 50 17.34 -19.97 -5.43
C GLU A 50 15.99 -20.24 -6.11
N ILE A 51 15.31 -19.19 -6.58
CA ILE A 51 14.06 -19.36 -7.35
C ILE A 51 14.36 -20.04 -8.70
N ALA A 52 15.46 -19.71 -9.37
CA ALA A 52 15.81 -20.33 -10.65
C ALA A 52 16.06 -21.84 -10.50
N GLU A 53 16.76 -22.24 -9.45
CA GLU A 53 17.05 -23.65 -9.12
C GLU A 53 15.77 -24.41 -8.76
N GLN A 54 14.92 -23.83 -7.89
CA GLN A 54 13.67 -24.48 -7.46
C GLN A 54 12.69 -24.76 -8.62
N TYR A 55 12.67 -23.90 -9.65
CA TYR A 55 11.74 -23.99 -10.77
C TYR A 55 12.39 -24.48 -12.08
N ASP A 56 13.66 -24.92 -12.03
CA ASP A 56 14.45 -25.38 -13.19
C ASP A 56 14.37 -24.41 -14.40
N ILE A 57 14.63 -23.12 -14.13
CA ILE A 57 14.66 -22.07 -15.15
C ILE A 57 15.92 -21.21 -15.01
N SER A 58 16.18 -20.36 -16.02
CA SER A 58 17.29 -19.42 -15.92
C SER A 58 16.99 -18.29 -14.91
N ARG A 59 18.05 -17.78 -14.27
CA ARG A 59 18.00 -16.56 -13.45
C ARG A 59 17.37 -15.38 -14.20
N GLN A 60 17.65 -15.29 -15.51
CA GLN A 60 17.04 -14.27 -16.37
C GLN A 60 15.53 -14.46 -16.50
N GLY A 61 15.05 -15.71 -16.62
CA GLY A 61 13.62 -16.01 -16.66
C GLY A 61 12.88 -15.64 -15.37
N VAL A 62 13.51 -15.81 -14.22
CA VAL A 62 12.99 -15.33 -12.93
C VAL A 62 12.92 -13.80 -12.93
N TYR A 63 14.03 -13.14 -13.25
CA TYR A 63 14.13 -11.67 -13.30
C TYR A 63 13.05 -11.06 -14.20
N ASP A 64 12.91 -11.56 -15.43
CA ASP A 64 11.94 -11.06 -16.41
C ASP A 64 10.50 -11.28 -15.94
N THR A 65 10.23 -12.35 -15.20
CA THR A 65 8.90 -12.63 -14.64
C THR A 65 8.56 -11.66 -13.51
N ILE A 66 9.49 -11.45 -12.58
CA ILE A 66 9.34 -10.44 -11.52
C ILE A 66 9.15 -9.05 -12.12
N LYS A 67 9.99 -8.65 -13.09
CA LYS A 67 9.88 -7.33 -13.71
C LYS A 67 8.57 -7.13 -14.45
N ARG A 68 8.04 -8.16 -15.11
CA ARG A 68 6.70 -8.12 -15.71
C ARG A 68 5.59 -8.01 -14.67
N ALA A 69 5.72 -8.69 -13.53
CA ALA A 69 4.78 -8.58 -12.43
C ALA A 69 4.76 -7.15 -11.86
N GLU A 70 5.92 -6.59 -11.53
CA GLU A 70 6.06 -5.21 -11.06
C GLU A 70 5.42 -4.20 -12.03
N ASN A 71 5.69 -4.35 -13.33
CA ASN A 71 5.11 -3.47 -14.35
C ASN A 71 3.60 -3.63 -14.46
N SER A 72 3.07 -4.83 -14.22
CA SER A 72 1.62 -5.08 -14.22
C SER A 72 0.96 -4.43 -13.01
N LEU A 73 1.56 -4.60 -11.82
CA LEU A 73 1.15 -3.95 -10.57
C LEU A 73 1.07 -2.42 -10.71
N ARG A 74 2.13 -1.79 -11.24
CA ARG A 74 2.13 -0.33 -11.50
C ARG A 74 1.04 0.09 -12.48
N LYS A 75 0.84 -0.69 -13.57
CA LYS A 75 -0.23 -0.43 -14.53
C LYS A 75 -1.63 -0.56 -13.92
N TYR A 76 -1.82 -1.47 -12.96
CA TYR A 76 -3.09 -1.58 -12.25
C TYR A 76 -3.34 -0.33 -11.41
N GLU A 77 -2.35 0.16 -10.66
CA GLU A 77 -2.49 1.43 -9.94
C GLU A 77 -2.74 2.59 -10.89
N ASP A 78 -2.08 2.64 -12.05
CA ASP A 78 -2.34 3.69 -13.04
C ASP A 78 -3.76 3.74 -13.57
N LYS A 79 -4.42 2.58 -13.67
CA LYS A 79 -5.79 2.48 -14.17
C LYS A 79 -6.84 2.58 -13.07
N LEU A 80 -6.59 1.95 -11.93
CA LEU A 80 -7.58 1.74 -10.88
C LEU A 80 -7.46 2.78 -9.75
N LYS A 81 -6.23 3.27 -9.50
CA LYS A 81 -5.91 4.28 -8.49
C LYS A 81 -6.42 3.92 -7.09
N LEU A 82 -6.41 2.63 -6.72
CA LEU A 82 -6.94 2.17 -5.44
C LEU A 82 -6.08 2.65 -4.27
N ILE A 83 -4.76 2.58 -4.38
CA ILE A 83 -3.85 3.09 -3.34
C ILE A 83 -4.06 4.60 -3.21
N LYS A 84 -4.09 5.33 -4.33
CA LYS A 84 -4.32 6.78 -4.27
C LYS A 84 -5.64 7.14 -3.60
N ARG A 85 -6.72 6.42 -3.90
CA ARG A 85 -8.04 6.64 -3.28
C ARG A 85 -8.02 6.29 -1.79
N PHE A 86 -7.32 5.22 -1.41
CA PHE A 86 -7.14 4.81 -0.03
C PHE A 86 -6.38 5.88 0.78
N GLU A 87 -5.25 6.38 0.27
CA GLU A 87 -4.49 7.47 0.89
C GLU A 87 -5.34 8.73 1.08
N VAL A 88 -6.08 9.14 0.05
CA VAL A 88 -6.96 10.33 0.12
C VAL A 88 -8.07 10.12 1.15
N LYS A 89 -8.65 8.92 1.22
CA LYS A 89 -9.67 8.58 2.22
C LYS A 89 -9.08 8.67 3.63
N ASN A 90 -7.93 8.05 3.88
CA ASN A 90 -7.31 8.05 5.21
C ASN A 90 -6.87 9.44 5.63
N SER A 91 -6.34 10.26 4.70
CA SER A 91 -6.01 11.66 4.99
C SER A 91 -7.25 12.46 5.42
N LYS A 92 -8.40 12.25 4.76
CA LYS A 92 -9.66 12.90 5.18
C LYS A 92 -10.14 12.41 6.54
N LEU A 93 -10.07 11.12 6.82
CA LEU A 93 -10.44 10.56 8.13
C LEU A 93 -9.55 11.11 9.24
N GLN A 94 -8.24 11.23 9.00
CA GLN A 94 -7.30 11.84 9.95
C GLN A 94 -7.64 13.31 10.21
N GLN A 95 -7.95 14.09 9.17
CA GLN A 95 -8.38 15.49 9.33
C GLN A 95 -9.66 15.61 10.17
N ILE A 96 -10.61 14.68 10.02
CA ILE A 96 -11.82 14.65 10.85
C ILE A 96 -11.45 14.34 12.30
N TYR A 97 -10.59 13.35 12.53
CA TYR A 97 -10.12 12.98 13.86
C TYR A 97 -9.41 14.15 14.58
N ASP A 98 -8.55 14.89 13.87
CA ASP A 98 -7.83 16.04 14.41
C ASP A 98 -8.80 17.18 14.78
N ARG A 99 -9.81 17.43 13.95
CA ARG A 99 -10.87 18.41 14.23
C ARG A 99 -11.72 18.02 15.45
N LEU A 100 -12.07 16.74 15.59
CA LEU A 100 -12.78 16.24 16.76
C LEU A 100 -11.95 16.40 18.04
N THR A 101 -10.66 16.07 17.97
CA THR A 101 -9.71 16.27 19.08
C THR A 101 -9.58 17.74 19.46
N PHE A 102 -9.60 18.66 18.49
CA PHE A 102 -9.61 20.09 18.76
C PHE A 102 -10.92 20.54 19.43
N LEU A 103 -12.07 20.04 18.99
CA LEU A 103 -13.37 20.36 19.58
C LEU A 103 -13.47 19.85 21.02
N GLU A 104 -13.06 18.60 21.27
CA GLU A 104 -13.01 17.99 22.60
C GLU A 104 -12.28 18.90 23.61
N LYS A 105 -11.10 19.39 23.24
CA LYS A 105 -10.30 20.32 24.08
C LYS A 105 -11.02 21.62 24.42
N ARG A 106 -11.92 22.11 23.54
CA ARG A 106 -12.72 23.32 23.78
C ARG A 106 -13.95 23.07 24.65
N ILE A 107 -14.42 21.82 24.73
CA ILE A 107 -15.64 21.43 25.46
C ILE A 107 -15.35 21.07 26.92
N TYR A 108 -14.10 20.75 27.27
CA TYR A 108 -13.67 20.38 28.63
C TYR A 108 -14.06 21.35 29.77
N GLY A 109 -14.55 22.56 29.48
CA GLY A 109 -15.06 23.53 30.46
C GLY A 109 -16.59 23.72 30.50
N ASN A 110 -17.37 23.02 29.67
CA ASN A 110 -18.82 23.25 29.54
C ASN A 110 -19.71 22.11 30.11
N GLU A 111 -19.13 21.05 30.70
CA GLU A 111 -19.85 19.91 31.30
C GLU A 111 -20.91 19.23 30.39
N ASP A 112 -20.77 19.35 29.07
CA ASP A 112 -21.67 18.71 28.10
C ASP A 112 -21.27 17.24 27.89
N PHE A 113 -21.71 16.40 28.82
CA PHE A 113 -21.41 14.96 28.83
C PHE A 113 -21.88 14.24 27.56
N ASP A 114 -23.04 14.63 27.01
CA ASP A 114 -23.59 14.03 25.79
C ASP A 114 -22.69 14.31 24.59
N LEU A 115 -22.24 15.56 24.43
CA LEU A 115 -21.35 15.94 23.35
C LEU A 115 -19.96 15.29 23.48
N THR A 116 -19.42 15.19 24.69
CA THR A 116 -18.15 14.48 24.94
C THR A 116 -18.27 12.99 24.62
N TYR A 117 -19.39 12.36 24.98
CA TYR A 117 -19.64 10.96 24.65
C TYR A 117 -19.71 10.72 23.14
N GLU A 118 -20.46 11.54 22.40
CA GLU A 118 -20.57 11.43 20.95
C GLU A 118 -19.22 11.65 20.25
N ILE A 119 -18.43 12.65 20.66
CA ILE A 119 -17.09 12.88 20.10
C ILE A 119 -16.20 11.64 20.29
N ASN A 120 -16.22 11.03 21.48
CA ASN A 120 -15.42 9.84 21.76
C ASN A 120 -15.89 8.63 20.95
N ASN A 121 -17.19 8.43 20.77
CA ASN A 121 -17.73 7.39 19.90
C ASN A 121 -17.29 7.57 18.44
N ILE A 122 -17.38 8.79 17.91
CA ILE A 122 -16.96 9.06 16.52
C ILE A 122 -15.44 8.85 16.37
N LYS A 123 -14.63 9.31 17.33
CA LYS A 123 -13.18 9.08 17.34
C LYS A 123 -12.85 7.58 17.35
N LYS A 124 -13.57 6.79 18.15
CA LYS A 124 -13.42 5.33 18.17
C LYS A 124 -13.73 4.71 16.80
N HIS A 125 -14.87 5.03 16.20
CA HIS A 125 -15.21 4.51 14.86
C HIS A 125 -14.19 4.91 13.80
N ILE A 126 -13.63 6.12 13.87
CA ILE A 126 -12.58 6.55 12.94
C ILE A 126 -11.28 5.76 13.19
N SER A 127 -10.90 5.51 14.44
CA SER A 127 -9.71 4.72 14.77
C SER A 127 -9.81 3.24 14.35
N GLU A 128 -11.02 2.71 14.15
CA GLU A 128 -11.23 1.36 13.60
C GLU A 128 -11.11 1.32 12.07
N LEU A 129 -11.08 2.48 11.39
CA LEU A 129 -11.05 2.61 9.93
C LEU A 129 -9.69 3.02 9.36
N ILE A 130 -8.78 3.49 10.21
CA ILE A 130 -7.42 3.92 9.86
C ILE A 130 -6.43 2.92 10.45
#